data_AF-A0A401LE19-F1
#
_entry.id   AF-A0A401LE19-F1
#
_cell.length_a   1.000
_cell.length_b   1.000
_cell.length_c   1.000
_cell.angle_alpha   90.00
_cell.angle_beta   90.00
_cell.angle_gamma   90.00
#
_symmetry.space_group_name_H-M   'P 1'
#
loop_
_entity.id
_entity.type
_entity.pdbx_description
1 polymer ?
#
loop_
_entity_poly.entity_id
_entity_poly.type
_entity_poly.pdbx_seq_one_letter_code
_entity_poly.pdbx_strand_id
1 'polypeptide(L)'
;MNYIVLDLEFNQAFPFKSGKKVEPNPECPFEIIQIGAVKLNEHFEQLDSFNCMISPQIYPRLHPFVEKITGIRPKMLAGQPHFPEAYQAFLTFIGKKPAVLCAWGGDDIKSLYRNILYYNLDADAMTNQFLNVQPFAAEYLHHETGKAIGLKNAVEALELPQEETFHNALNDATYTAKIFALTHPEHMQPDTFQPLTMLTKKPKRLRTNVKSLFLHIEERLERPLTEEEKALVKLAYMLGRNHTFDAAPTVRKKESAK
;
A
#
# COMPACT_ATOMS: atom_id res chain seq x y z
N MET A 1 -23.16 -10.49 1.91
CA MET A 1 -21.88 -9.78 2.16
C MET A 1 -21.68 -8.81 1.01
N ASN A 2 -21.11 -7.61 1.23
CA ASN A 2 -20.79 -6.70 0.12
C ASN A 2 -19.28 -6.65 -0.11
N TYR A 3 -18.87 -6.46 -1.37
CA TYR A 3 -17.50 -6.12 -1.72
C TYR A 3 -17.45 -4.65 -2.12
N ILE A 4 -16.54 -3.90 -1.51
CA ILE A 4 -16.34 -2.48 -1.80
C ILE A 4 -15.02 -2.36 -2.54
N VAL A 5 -15.10 -2.41 -3.87
CA VAL A 5 -13.95 -2.25 -4.74
C VAL A 5 -13.54 -0.79 -4.72
N LEU A 6 -12.35 -0.49 -4.24
CA LEU A 6 -11.85 0.84 -3.91
C LEU A 6 -10.58 1.10 -4.73
N ASP A 7 -10.48 2.33 -5.20
CA ASP A 7 -9.24 2.95 -5.68
C ASP A 7 -9.16 4.39 -5.14
N LEU A 8 -7.95 4.94 -5.05
CA LEU A 8 -7.69 6.22 -4.41
C LEU A 8 -6.65 7.00 -5.22
N GLU A 9 -6.88 8.30 -5.36
CA GLU A 9 -5.84 9.23 -5.83
C GLU A 9 -5.28 10.04 -4.68
N PHE A 10 -3.96 10.28 -4.73
CA PHE A 10 -3.23 10.93 -3.64
C PHE A 10 -2.45 12.15 -4.08
N ASN A 11 -2.38 13.15 -3.20
CA ASN A 11 -1.39 14.20 -3.25
C ASN A 11 -0.26 13.97 -2.25
N GLN A 12 0.89 14.60 -2.49
CA GLN A 12 2.07 14.48 -1.64
C GLN A 12 2.92 15.76 -1.68
N ALA A 13 3.84 15.87 -0.73
CA ALA A 13 4.80 16.98 -0.66
C ALA A 13 5.60 17.12 -1.97
N PHE A 14 5.77 18.37 -2.43
CA PHE A 14 6.62 18.71 -3.57
C PHE A 14 7.40 20.01 -3.28
N PRO A 15 8.72 20.05 -3.59
CA PRO A 15 9.55 21.24 -3.33
C PRO A 15 9.32 22.32 -4.40
N PHE A 16 8.25 23.10 -4.28
CA PHE A 16 8.00 24.23 -5.17
C PHE A 16 9.04 25.35 -4.99
N LYS A 17 9.47 25.95 -6.10
CA LYS A 17 10.47 27.04 -6.12
C LYS A 17 9.99 28.36 -5.49
N SER A 18 8.71 28.47 -5.13
CA SER A 18 8.04 29.75 -4.84
C SER A 18 7.77 30.02 -3.35
N GLY A 19 8.47 29.41 -2.39
CA GLY A 19 8.30 29.72 -0.96
C GLY A 19 8.62 28.57 0.01
N LYS A 20 7.93 28.56 1.17
CA LYS A 20 8.09 27.55 2.24
C LYS A 20 8.05 26.14 1.66
N LYS A 21 9.12 25.37 1.91
CA LYS A 21 9.15 23.93 1.60
C LYS A 21 8.04 23.23 2.36
N VAL A 22 7.23 22.47 1.64
CA VAL A 22 6.29 21.53 2.25
C VAL A 22 7.06 20.22 2.39
N GLU A 23 7.42 19.87 3.62
CA GLU A 23 8.10 18.62 3.92
C GLU A 23 7.06 17.47 3.97
N PRO A 24 7.42 16.23 3.61
CA PRO A 24 6.54 15.09 3.77
C PRO A 24 6.12 14.92 5.23
N ASN A 25 4.81 14.84 5.47
CA ASN A 25 4.28 14.48 6.77
C ASN A 25 4.51 12.98 7.02
N PRO A 26 5.27 12.58 8.06
CA PRO A 26 5.58 11.17 8.30
C PRO A 26 4.36 10.33 8.69
N GLU A 27 3.32 10.94 9.25
CA GLU A 27 2.09 10.26 9.67
C GLU A 27 1.14 10.07 8.47
N CYS A 28 1.11 11.04 7.55
CA CYS A 28 0.32 10.98 6.32
C CYS A 28 1.13 11.49 5.11
N PRO A 29 2.02 10.65 4.54
CA PRO A 29 2.84 11.05 3.39
C PRO A 29 2.04 11.19 2.09
N PHE A 30 0.89 10.54 2.01
CA PHE A 30 -0.03 10.52 0.87
C PHE A 30 -1.41 10.95 1.34
N GLU A 31 -1.81 12.17 1.00
CA GLU A 31 -3.12 12.73 1.32
C GLU A 31 -4.12 12.36 0.23
N ILE A 32 -5.26 11.77 0.59
CA ILE A 32 -6.28 11.37 -0.39
C ILE A 32 -6.95 12.62 -0.99
N ILE A 33 -7.01 12.67 -2.32
CA ILE A 33 -7.68 13.74 -3.10
C ILE A 33 -8.83 13.24 -3.96
N GLN A 34 -8.99 11.93 -4.13
CA GLN A 34 -10.18 11.32 -4.71
C GLN A 34 -10.41 9.94 -4.07
N ILE A 35 -11.67 9.62 -3.77
CA ILE A 35 -12.13 8.27 -3.42
C ILE A 35 -13.05 7.80 -4.54
N GLY A 36 -12.71 6.68 -5.16
CA GLY A 36 -13.55 6.00 -6.13
C GLY A 36 -13.87 4.59 -5.65
N ALA A 37 -15.13 4.21 -5.66
CA ALA A 37 -15.51 2.85 -5.28
C ALA A 37 -16.72 2.31 -6.03
N VAL A 38 -16.76 0.99 -6.17
CA VAL A 38 -17.87 0.21 -6.70
C VAL A 38 -18.31 -0.79 -5.64
N LYS A 39 -19.61 -0.83 -5.37
CA LYS A 39 -20.21 -1.76 -4.42
C LYS A 39 -20.77 -2.95 -5.19
N LEU A 40 -20.28 -4.15 -4.87
CA LEU A 40 -20.76 -5.41 -5.41
C LEU A 40 -21.51 -6.21 -4.34
N ASN A 41 -22.49 -7.01 -4.77
CA ASN A 41 -23.08 -8.04 -3.92
C ASN A 41 -22.22 -9.32 -3.92
N GLU A 42 -22.69 -10.35 -3.22
CA GLU A 42 -22.05 -11.67 -3.15
C GLU A 42 -21.97 -12.44 -4.48
N HIS A 43 -22.70 -11.99 -5.51
CA HIS A 43 -22.67 -12.53 -6.87
C HIS A 43 -21.82 -11.67 -7.82
N PHE A 44 -21.02 -10.75 -7.27
CA PHE A 44 -20.20 -9.78 -8.03
C PHE A 44 -21.00 -8.83 -8.93
N GLU A 45 -22.31 -8.69 -8.69
CA GLU A 45 -23.16 -7.76 -9.41
C GLU A 45 -23.03 -6.38 -8.79
N GLN A 46 -22.85 -5.35 -9.63
CA GLN A 46 -22.74 -3.97 -9.17
C GLN A 46 -24.08 -3.46 -8.64
N LEU A 47 -24.06 -3.02 -7.38
CA LEU A 47 -25.20 -2.41 -6.69
C LEU A 47 -25.17 -0.89 -6.77
N ASP A 48 -23.98 -0.29 -6.72
CA ASP A 48 -23.82 1.15 -6.53
C ASP A 48 -22.38 1.60 -6.86
N SER A 49 -22.15 2.91 -6.98
CA SER A 49 -20.83 3.50 -7.11
C SER A 49 -20.69 4.78 -6.28
N PHE A 50 -19.45 5.10 -5.92
CA PHE A 50 -19.09 6.26 -5.11
C PHE A 50 -17.92 6.98 -5.75
N ASN A 51 -18.02 8.30 -5.87
CA ASN A 51 -16.94 9.14 -6.36
C ASN A 51 -16.94 10.46 -5.58
N CYS A 52 -15.84 10.73 -4.89
CA CYS A 52 -15.70 11.93 -4.08
C CYS A 52 -14.32 12.53 -4.30
N MET A 53 -14.28 13.73 -4.91
CA MET A 53 -13.09 14.58 -4.90
C MET A 53 -12.94 15.20 -3.52
N ILE A 54 -11.71 15.39 -3.06
CA ILE A 54 -11.40 15.87 -1.71
C ILE A 54 -10.47 17.07 -1.78
N SER A 55 -10.81 18.12 -1.03
CA SER A 55 -9.98 19.31 -0.92
C SER A 55 -8.81 19.07 0.05
N PRO A 56 -7.54 19.12 -0.41
CA PRO A 56 -6.39 18.78 0.40
C PRO A 56 -6.10 19.86 1.46
N GLN A 57 -5.73 19.43 2.66
CA GLN A 57 -5.36 20.27 3.80
C GLN A 57 -3.89 20.11 4.20
N ILE A 58 -3.31 18.91 4.03
CA ILE A 58 -1.91 18.59 4.37
C ILE A 58 -0.97 19.12 3.30
N TYR A 59 -1.32 18.88 2.02
CA TYR A 59 -0.57 19.33 0.85
C TYR A 59 -1.49 20.19 -0.04
N PRO A 60 -1.70 21.49 0.27
CA PRO A 60 -2.68 22.32 -0.44
C PRO A 60 -2.37 22.55 -1.93
N ARG A 61 -1.11 22.34 -2.34
CA ARG A 61 -0.68 22.45 -3.75
C ARG A 61 -0.53 21.06 -4.34
N LEU A 62 -1.18 20.83 -5.47
CA LEU A 62 -1.06 19.58 -6.20
C LEU A 62 0.36 19.36 -6.71
N HIS A 63 0.89 18.16 -6.44
CA HIS A 63 2.16 17.71 -6.99
C HIS A 63 2.06 17.66 -8.53
N PRO A 64 2.99 18.28 -9.29
CA PRO A 64 2.87 18.39 -10.75
C PRO A 64 2.74 17.05 -11.49
N PHE A 65 3.42 16.01 -11.00
CA PHE A 65 3.27 14.66 -11.55
C PHE A 65 1.88 14.07 -11.31
N VAL A 66 1.29 14.31 -10.13
CA VAL A 66 -0.08 13.84 -9.80
C VAL A 66 -1.09 14.52 -10.70
N GLU A 67 -1.01 15.85 -10.85
CA GLU A 67 -1.87 16.60 -11.80
C GLU A 67 -1.74 16.06 -13.23
N LYS A 68 -0.51 15.70 -13.65
CA LYS A 68 -0.27 15.16 -14.99
C LYS A 68 -0.89 13.78 -15.21
N ILE A 69 -0.74 12.84 -14.26
CA ILE A 69 -1.20 11.46 -14.45
C ILE A 69 -2.70 11.33 -14.23
N THR A 70 -3.25 12.02 -13.23
CA THR A 70 -4.68 11.92 -12.85
C THR A 70 -5.58 12.85 -13.65
N GLY A 71 -5.01 13.91 -14.23
CA GLY A 71 -5.77 15.00 -14.82
C GLY A 71 -6.52 15.87 -13.81
N ILE A 72 -6.42 15.58 -12.50
CA ILE A 72 -7.03 16.37 -11.42
C ILE A 72 -6.36 17.75 -11.38
N ARG A 73 -7.19 18.80 -11.43
CA ARG A 73 -6.74 20.19 -11.40
C ARG A 73 -7.13 20.84 -10.07
N PRO A 74 -6.40 21.87 -9.59
CA PRO A 74 -6.74 22.56 -8.35
C PRO A 74 -8.18 23.09 -8.31
N LYS A 75 -8.70 23.55 -9.46
CA LYS A 75 -10.09 24.01 -9.60
C LYS A 75 -11.16 22.92 -9.34
N MET A 76 -10.81 21.65 -9.52
CA MET A 76 -11.72 20.51 -9.28
C MET A 76 -11.79 20.18 -7.80
N LEU A 77 -10.73 20.49 -7.04
CA LEU A 77 -10.63 20.25 -5.60
C LEU A 77 -11.11 21.45 -4.77
N ALA A 78 -11.22 22.63 -5.38
CA ALA A 78 -11.72 23.83 -4.73
C ALA A 78 -13.21 23.65 -4.36
N GLY A 79 -13.55 23.83 -3.09
CA GLY A 79 -14.92 23.71 -2.59
C GLY A 79 -15.44 22.28 -2.43
N GLN A 80 -14.59 21.28 -2.66
CA GLN A 80 -14.89 19.87 -2.35
C GLN A 80 -14.82 19.63 -0.84
N PRO A 81 -15.46 18.56 -0.33
CA PRO A 81 -15.36 18.18 1.08
C PRO A 81 -13.91 17.93 1.50
N HIS A 82 -13.63 18.10 2.78
CA HIS A 82 -12.37 17.63 3.37
C HIS A 82 -12.44 16.13 3.68
N PHE A 83 -11.29 15.50 3.90
CA PHE A 83 -11.21 14.06 4.13
C PHE A 83 -12.16 13.54 5.23
N PRO A 84 -12.32 14.20 6.40
CA PRO A 84 -13.29 13.77 7.41
C PRO A 84 -14.73 13.67 6.90
N GLU A 85 -15.17 14.61 6.07
CA GLU A 85 -16.52 14.64 5.52
C GLU A 85 -16.70 13.56 4.45
N ALA A 86 -15.70 13.42 3.56
CA ALA A 86 -15.67 12.37 2.55
C ALA A 86 -15.65 10.97 3.18
N TYR A 87 -14.95 10.79 4.31
CA TYR A 87 -14.94 9.55 5.07
C TYR A 87 -16.33 9.19 5.60
N GLN A 88 -17.07 10.15 6.18
CA GLN A 88 -18.44 9.90 6.64
C GLN A 88 -19.39 9.56 5.49
N ALA A 89 -19.24 10.25 4.35
CA ALA A 89 -19.99 9.93 3.13
C ALA A 89 -19.65 8.52 2.62
N PHE A 90 -18.37 8.13 2.67
CA PHE A 90 -17.93 6.81 2.26
C PHE A 90 -18.44 5.70 3.19
N LEU A 91 -18.43 5.90 4.52
CA LEU A 91 -19.07 4.97 5.47
C LEU A 91 -20.57 4.82 5.21
N THR A 92 -21.25 5.92 4.90
CA THR A 92 -22.68 5.90 4.53
C THR A 92 -22.90 5.10 3.25
N PHE A 93 -22.02 5.26 2.25
CA PHE A 93 -22.04 4.47 1.03
C PHE A 93 -21.84 2.98 1.30
N ILE A 94 -20.84 2.58 2.10
CA ILE A 94 -20.60 1.17 2.48
C ILE A 94 -21.84 0.57 3.15
N GLY A 95 -22.45 1.34 4.05
CA GLY A 95 -23.67 0.97 4.77
C GLY A 95 -23.40 0.02 5.93
N LYS A 96 -24.47 -0.59 6.45
CA LYS A 96 -24.43 -1.40 7.69
C LYS A 96 -24.21 -2.90 7.47
N LYS A 97 -24.27 -3.37 6.22
CA LYS A 97 -24.04 -4.79 5.93
C LYS A 97 -22.54 -5.09 6.09
N PRO A 98 -22.16 -6.30 6.55
CA PRO A 98 -20.77 -6.73 6.52
C PRO A 98 -20.19 -6.52 5.11
N ALA A 99 -18.99 -5.94 5.07
CA ALA A 99 -18.32 -5.55 3.85
C ALA A 99 -16.82 -5.89 3.90
N VAL A 100 -16.25 -6.19 2.74
CA VAL A 100 -14.81 -6.38 2.54
C VAL A 100 -14.32 -5.31 1.57
N LEU A 101 -13.23 -4.61 1.91
CA LEU A 101 -12.58 -3.69 0.99
C LEU A 101 -11.80 -4.50 -0.06
N CYS A 102 -11.99 -4.22 -1.32
CA CYS A 102 -11.22 -4.82 -2.40
C CYS A 102 -10.42 -3.73 -3.10
N ALA A 103 -9.17 -3.96 -3.43
CA ALA A 103 -8.37 -3.00 -4.20
C ALA A 103 -7.47 -3.75 -5.18
N TRP A 104 -6.98 -3.05 -6.20
CA TRP A 104 -6.00 -3.65 -7.13
C TRP A 104 -4.67 -3.97 -6.44
N GLY A 105 -4.36 -3.32 -5.32
CA GLY A 105 -3.19 -3.60 -4.50
C GLY A 105 -3.40 -3.23 -3.03
N GLY A 106 -2.44 -3.59 -2.18
CA GLY A 106 -2.53 -3.32 -0.75
C GLY A 106 -2.17 -1.89 -0.32
N ASP A 107 -1.75 -1.02 -1.23
CA ASP A 107 -1.28 0.32 -0.89
C ASP A 107 -2.43 1.31 -0.64
N ASP A 108 -3.55 1.18 -1.36
CA ASP A 108 -4.74 2.00 -1.13
C ASP A 108 -5.32 1.79 0.26
N ILE A 109 -5.40 0.53 0.70
CA ILE A 109 -5.87 0.17 2.04
C ILE A 109 -4.97 0.79 3.11
N LYS A 110 -3.65 0.70 2.95
CA LYS A 110 -2.70 1.33 3.90
C LYS A 110 -2.87 2.85 3.94
N SER A 111 -3.02 3.48 2.78
CA SER A 111 -3.15 4.94 2.68
C SER A 111 -4.49 5.43 3.22
N LEU A 112 -5.59 4.70 3.00
CA LEU A 112 -6.90 4.95 3.61
C LEU A 112 -6.77 5.01 5.14
N TYR A 113 -6.23 3.96 5.75
CA TYR A 113 -6.08 3.90 7.19
C TYR A 113 -5.11 4.95 7.75
N ARG A 114 -4.06 5.32 7.01
CA ARG A 114 -3.20 6.45 7.42
C ARG A 114 -3.95 7.76 7.49
N ASN A 115 -4.79 8.06 6.48
CA ASN A 115 -5.58 9.28 6.48
C ASN A 115 -6.62 9.26 7.61
N ILE A 116 -7.31 8.13 7.84
CA ILE A 116 -8.24 7.95 8.97
C ILE A 116 -7.55 8.26 10.31
N LEU A 117 -6.39 7.64 10.55
CA LEU A 117 -5.64 7.83 11.80
C LEU A 117 -5.08 9.25 11.94
N TYR A 118 -4.57 9.83 10.85
CA TYR A 118 -4.02 11.19 10.85
C TYR A 118 -5.06 12.24 11.24
N TYR A 119 -6.29 12.10 10.74
CA TYR A 119 -7.40 13.00 11.06
C TYR A 119 -8.12 12.61 12.37
N ASN A 120 -7.59 11.67 13.16
CA ASN A 120 -8.20 11.16 14.40
C ASN A 120 -9.66 10.70 14.22
N LEU A 121 -9.94 10.04 13.09
CA LEU A 121 -11.27 9.51 12.78
C LEU A 121 -11.42 8.09 13.36
N ASP A 122 -12.67 7.69 13.57
CA ASP A 122 -13.00 6.35 14.06
C ASP A 122 -12.62 5.28 13.03
N ALA A 123 -11.51 4.57 13.27
CA ALA A 123 -11.03 3.49 12.41
C ALA A 123 -11.84 2.20 12.57
N ASP A 124 -12.54 2.01 13.68
CA ASP A 124 -13.35 0.81 13.94
C ASP A 124 -14.69 0.86 13.19
N ALA A 125 -15.13 2.06 12.78
CA ALA A 125 -16.26 2.24 11.88
C ALA A 125 -16.00 1.69 10.46
N MET A 126 -14.72 1.56 10.06
CA MET A 126 -14.33 0.98 8.78
C MET A 126 -14.12 -0.53 8.91
N THR A 127 -14.47 -1.29 7.88
CA THR A 127 -14.14 -2.73 7.86
C THR A 127 -12.64 -2.94 7.79
N ASN A 128 -12.12 -3.78 8.68
CA ASN A 128 -10.73 -4.18 8.70
C ASN A 128 -10.43 -5.37 7.77
N GLN A 129 -11.42 -5.90 7.07
CA GLN A 129 -11.24 -6.99 6.11
C GLN A 129 -10.92 -6.41 4.73
N PHE A 130 -9.86 -6.92 4.10
CA PHE A 130 -9.48 -6.50 2.76
C PHE A 130 -9.05 -7.66 1.86
N LEU A 131 -9.26 -7.49 0.56
CA LEU A 131 -8.86 -8.41 -0.50
C LEU A 131 -8.03 -7.66 -1.54
N ASN A 132 -6.92 -8.27 -1.95
CA ASN A 132 -6.16 -7.83 -3.10
C ASN A 132 -6.70 -8.56 -4.35
N VAL A 133 -7.18 -7.81 -5.34
CA VAL A 133 -7.76 -8.38 -6.57
C VAL A 133 -6.69 -8.80 -7.58
N GLN A 134 -5.52 -8.17 -7.57
CA GLN A 134 -4.46 -8.43 -8.55
C GLN A 134 -4.01 -9.90 -8.62
N PRO A 135 -3.83 -10.64 -7.50
CA PRO A 135 -3.50 -12.06 -7.56
C PRO A 135 -4.53 -12.91 -8.32
N PHE A 136 -5.83 -12.65 -8.14
CA PHE A 136 -6.88 -13.36 -8.87
C PHE A 136 -6.81 -13.09 -10.38
N ALA A 137 -6.54 -11.84 -10.77
CA ALA A 137 -6.33 -11.47 -12.16
C ALA A 137 -5.08 -12.14 -12.76
N ALA A 138 -3.97 -12.18 -12.01
CA ALA A 138 -2.73 -12.81 -12.44
C ALA A 138 -2.90 -14.31 -12.65
N GLU A 139 -3.61 -14.99 -11.75
CA GLU A 139 -3.91 -16.42 -11.86
C GLU A 139 -4.79 -16.71 -13.08
N TYR A 140 -5.88 -15.95 -13.24
CA TYR A 140 -6.80 -16.09 -14.37
C TYR A 140 -6.11 -15.88 -15.73
N LEU A 141 -5.17 -14.93 -15.81
CA LEU A 141 -4.40 -14.63 -17.01
C LEU A 141 -3.22 -15.60 -17.25
N HIS A 142 -3.02 -16.60 -16.38
CA HIS A 142 -1.83 -17.46 -16.40
C HIS A 142 -0.51 -16.66 -16.41
N HIS A 143 -0.52 -15.51 -15.74
CA HIS A 143 0.65 -14.64 -15.64
C HIS A 143 1.71 -15.29 -14.75
N GLU A 144 2.98 -15.04 -15.04
CA GLU A 144 4.09 -15.63 -14.27
C GLU A 144 3.93 -15.39 -12.77
N THR A 145 3.93 -16.49 -12.00
CA THR A 145 3.82 -16.46 -10.55
C THR A 145 4.94 -15.60 -9.95
N GLY A 146 4.56 -14.63 -9.12
CA GLY A 146 5.50 -13.71 -8.46
C GLY A 146 5.76 -12.39 -9.19
N LYS A 147 5.18 -12.17 -10.38
CA LYS A 147 5.18 -10.86 -11.05
C LYS A 147 3.80 -10.19 -10.94
N ALA A 148 3.77 -9.01 -10.31
CA ALA A 148 2.56 -8.21 -10.19
C ALA A 148 2.16 -7.59 -11.55
N ILE A 149 0.92 -7.82 -11.98
CA ILE A 149 0.35 -7.20 -13.19
C ILE A 149 -0.32 -5.86 -12.84
N GLY A 150 0.01 -4.81 -13.60
CA GLY A 150 -0.64 -3.51 -13.46
C GLY A 150 -2.08 -3.54 -13.97
N LEU A 151 -2.98 -2.72 -13.40
CA LEU A 151 -4.40 -2.70 -13.74
C LEU A 151 -4.61 -2.52 -15.24
N LYS A 152 -3.98 -1.51 -15.83
CA LYS A 152 -4.04 -1.25 -17.27
C LYS A 152 -3.65 -2.47 -18.11
N ASN A 153 -2.54 -3.12 -17.76
CA ASN A 153 -2.07 -4.31 -18.49
C ASN A 153 -3.05 -5.48 -18.36
N ALA A 154 -3.71 -5.63 -17.21
CA ALA A 154 -4.74 -6.65 -17.02
C ALA A 154 -6.01 -6.33 -17.83
N VAL A 155 -6.45 -5.07 -17.84
CA VAL A 155 -7.57 -4.60 -18.68
C VAL A 155 -7.30 -4.88 -20.16
N GLU A 156 -6.08 -4.57 -20.63
CA GLU A 156 -5.63 -4.86 -22.00
C GLU A 156 -5.60 -6.37 -22.29
N ALA A 157 -5.01 -7.17 -21.41
CA ALA A 157 -4.89 -8.62 -21.59
C ALA A 157 -6.24 -9.36 -21.57
N LEU A 158 -7.23 -8.81 -20.85
CA LEU A 158 -8.60 -9.33 -20.78
C LEU A 158 -9.51 -8.76 -21.87
N GLU A 159 -8.97 -7.94 -22.78
CA GLU A 159 -9.69 -7.30 -23.89
C GLU A 159 -10.94 -6.53 -23.43
N LEU A 160 -10.89 -5.96 -22.22
CA LEU A 160 -11.99 -5.17 -21.68
C LEU A 160 -12.10 -3.83 -22.42
N PRO A 161 -13.33 -3.32 -22.67
CA PRO A 161 -13.51 -2.01 -23.29
C PRO A 161 -12.83 -0.88 -22.51
N GLN A 162 -11.89 -0.19 -23.16
CA GLN A 162 -11.14 0.94 -22.62
C GLN A 162 -11.85 2.28 -22.90
N GLU A 163 -13.08 2.41 -22.40
CA GLU A 163 -13.89 3.61 -22.57
C GLU A 163 -13.49 4.74 -21.60
N GLU A 164 -12.88 4.37 -20.48
CA GLU A 164 -12.58 5.25 -19.36
C GLU A 164 -11.08 5.51 -19.22
N THR A 165 -10.72 6.70 -18.72
CA THR A 165 -9.32 7.05 -18.47
C THR A 165 -8.81 6.42 -17.17
N PHE A 166 -7.62 5.82 -17.22
CA PHE A 166 -6.85 5.40 -16.03
C PHE A 166 -6.39 6.59 -15.20
N HIS A 167 -6.05 6.34 -13.92
CA HIS A 167 -5.69 7.34 -12.92
C HIS A 167 -6.86 8.27 -12.58
N ASN A 168 -8.05 7.69 -12.60
CA ASN A 168 -9.25 8.27 -12.02
C ASN A 168 -9.83 7.20 -11.11
N ALA A 169 -9.93 7.50 -9.81
CA ALA A 169 -10.26 6.49 -8.81
C ALA A 169 -11.56 5.73 -9.11
N LEU A 170 -12.61 6.38 -9.60
CA LEU A 170 -13.87 5.66 -9.90
C LEU A 170 -13.69 4.71 -11.09
N ASN A 171 -12.95 5.16 -12.11
CA ASN A 171 -12.72 4.38 -13.32
C ASN A 171 -11.86 3.15 -13.00
N ASP A 172 -10.80 3.34 -12.22
CA ASP A 172 -9.90 2.26 -11.82
C ASP A 172 -10.59 1.27 -10.87
N ALA A 173 -11.46 1.75 -9.96
CA ALA A 173 -12.33 0.89 -9.17
C ALA A 173 -13.33 0.11 -10.05
N THR A 174 -13.87 0.73 -11.11
CA THR A 174 -14.78 0.09 -12.06
C THR A 174 -14.09 -1.00 -12.86
N TYR A 175 -12.87 -0.75 -13.37
CA TYR A 175 -12.08 -1.78 -14.04
C TYR A 175 -11.72 -2.92 -13.10
N THR A 176 -11.29 -2.59 -11.88
CA THR A 176 -11.01 -3.59 -10.85
C THR A 176 -12.24 -4.44 -10.55
N ALA A 177 -13.44 -3.84 -10.46
CA ALA A 177 -14.69 -4.54 -10.21
C ALA A 177 -15.07 -5.48 -11.38
N LYS A 178 -14.91 -5.03 -12.63
CA LYS A 178 -15.13 -5.85 -13.83
C LYS A 178 -14.21 -7.06 -13.85
N ILE A 179 -12.92 -6.86 -13.55
CA ILE A 179 -11.93 -7.95 -13.47
C ILE A 179 -12.27 -8.89 -12.32
N PHE A 180 -12.67 -8.35 -11.16
CA PHE A 180 -13.03 -9.16 -10.01
C PHE A 180 -14.25 -10.05 -10.30
N ALA A 181 -15.28 -9.49 -10.94
CA ALA A 181 -16.44 -10.25 -11.39
C ALA A 181 -16.09 -11.30 -12.48
N LEU A 182 -15.19 -10.97 -13.40
CA LEU A 182 -14.76 -11.88 -14.47
C LEU A 182 -13.96 -13.07 -13.94
N THR A 183 -13.03 -12.80 -13.01
CA THR A 183 -12.18 -13.83 -12.40
C THR A 183 -12.94 -14.74 -11.44
N HIS A 184 -14.03 -14.22 -10.84
CA HIS A 184 -14.97 -14.93 -9.97
C HIS A 184 -14.29 -15.97 -9.04
N PRO A 185 -13.34 -15.54 -8.19
CA PRO A 185 -12.52 -16.46 -7.41
C PRO A 185 -13.39 -17.29 -6.45
N GLU A 186 -13.29 -18.62 -6.54
CA GLU A 186 -14.04 -19.55 -5.68
C GLU A 186 -13.57 -19.52 -4.22
N HIS A 187 -12.29 -19.21 -4.00
CA HIS A 187 -11.67 -19.17 -2.69
C HIS A 187 -11.12 -17.77 -2.40
N MET A 188 -11.87 -17.02 -1.59
CA MET A 188 -11.45 -15.72 -1.09
C MET A 188 -11.19 -15.79 0.41
N GLN A 189 -9.98 -15.44 0.82
CA GLN A 189 -9.64 -15.23 2.23
C GLN A 189 -9.21 -13.79 2.42
N PRO A 190 -10.11 -12.92 2.94
CA PRO A 190 -9.75 -11.55 3.25
C PRO A 190 -8.66 -11.51 4.33
N ASP A 191 -7.65 -10.69 4.09
CA ASP A 191 -6.68 -10.31 5.11
C ASP A 191 -7.34 -9.37 6.12
N THR A 192 -6.80 -9.36 7.34
CA THR A 192 -7.24 -8.42 8.39
C THR A 192 -6.20 -7.33 8.58
N PHE A 193 -6.60 -6.09 8.34
CA PHE A 193 -5.76 -4.93 8.59
C PHE A 193 -5.76 -4.57 10.07
N GLN A 194 -4.59 -4.22 10.62
CA GLN A 194 -4.46 -3.78 12.01
C GLN A 194 -3.95 -2.33 12.05
N PRO A 195 -4.85 -1.32 12.08
CA PRO A 195 -4.49 0.09 11.98
C PRO A 195 -3.49 0.54 13.04
N LEU A 196 -3.63 0.05 14.27
CA LEU A 196 -2.75 0.41 15.39
C LEU A 196 -1.28 0.04 15.16
N THR A 197 -1.00 -0.97 14.33
CA THR A 197 0.38 -1.31 13.97
C THR A 197 1.08 -0.18 13.19
N MET A 198 0.32 0.70 12.52
CA MET A 198 0.85 1.86 11.80
C MET A 198 1.33 2.98 12.72
N LEU A 199 0.75 3.09 13.92
CA LEU A 199 1.13 4.08 14.93
C LEU A 199 2.43 3.70 15.65
N THR A 200 2.82 2.43 15.57
CA THR A 200 4.07 1.96 16.16
C THR A 200 5.27 2.44 15.35
N LYS A 201 6.12 3.28 15.95
CA LYS A 201 7.42 3.63 15.39
C LYS A 201 8.27 2.35 15.36
N LYS A 202 8.33 1.68 14.20
CA LYS A 202 9.30 0.60 14.00
C LYS A 202 10.70 1.16 14.31
N PRO A 203 11.49 0.52 15.19
CA PRO A 203 12.84 0.99 15.46
C PRO A 203 13.59 1.08 14.13
N LYS A 204 14.22 2.24 13.87
CA LYS A 204 15.04 2.40 12.67
C LYS A 204 16.03 1.26 12.63
N ARG A 205 15.95 0.39 11.61
CA ARG A 205 16.95 -0.66 11.40
C ARG A 205 18.32 0.03 11.35
N LEU A 206 19.19 -0.28 12.31
CA LEU A 206 20.55 0.22 12.34
C LEU A 206 21.22 -0.17 11.02
N ARG A 207 21.73 0.81 10.27
CA ARG A 207 22.48 0.55 9.04
C ARG A 207 23.91 0.19 9.42
N THR A 208 24.46 -0.83 8.78
CA THR A 208 25.88 -1.17 8.96
C THR A 208 26.73 -0.08 8.31
N ASN A 209 27.65 0.52 9.08
CA ASN A 209 28.69 1.36 8.52
C ASN A 209 29.76 0.47 7.88
N VAL A 210 29.54 0.11 6.61
CA VAL A 210 30.43 -0.78 5.85
C VAL A 210 31.85 -0.25 5.77
N LYS A 211 32.02 1.07 5.70
CA LYS A 211 33.35 1.70 5.64
C LYS A 211 34.12 1.46 6.94
N SER A 212 33.49 1.67 8.10
CA SER A 212 34.12 1.38 9.40
C SER A 212 34.36 -0.11 9.62
N LEU A 213 33.48 -0.98 9.11
CA LEU A 213 33.68 -2.43 9.16
C LEU A 213 34.94 -2.85 8.39
N PHE A 214 35.12 -2.35 7.16
CA PHE A 214 36.31 -2.63 6.37
C PHE A 214 37.56 -2.05 7.01
N LEU A 215 37.52 -0.77 7.42
CA LEU A 215 38.64 -0.11 8.06
C LEU A 215 39.14 -0.89 9.28
N HIS A 216 38.22 -1.39 10.12
CA HIS A 216 38.58 -2.19 11.29
C HIS A 216 39.33 -3.48 10.94
N ILE A 217 38.95 -4.14 9.84
CA ILE A 217 39.60 -5.39 9.41
C ILE A 217 40.94 -5.08 8.72
N GLU A 218 40.99 -4.02 7.90
CA GLU A 218 42.22 -3.55 7.26
C GLU A 218 43.29 -3.15 8.29
N GLU A 219 42.89 -2.46 9.37
CA GLU A 219 43.77 -2.14 10.51
C GLU A 219 44.30 -3.39 11.19
N ARG A 220 43.50 -4.45 11.32
CA ARG A 220 43.92 -5.73 11.92
C ARG A 220 44.83 -6.56 11.03
N LEU A 221 44.68 -6.43 9.71
CA LEU A 221 45.51 -7.14 8.73
C LEU A 221 46.76 -6.34 8.34
N GLU A 222 46.87 -5.08 8.78
CA GLU A 222 47.93 -4.13 8.40
C GLU A 222 48.08 -3.94 6.88
N ARG A 223 46.98 -4.15 6.14
CA ARG A 223 46.91 -3.98 4.68
C ARG A 223 45.48 -3.71 4.22
N PRO A 224 45.28 -3.10 3.04
CA PRO A 224 43.95 -2.99 2.46
C PRO A 224 43.35 -4.35 2.11
N LEU A 225 42.02 -4.45 2.17
CA LEU A 225 41.28 -5.61 1.71
C LEU A 225 41.14 -5.57 0.18
N THR A 226 41.24 -6.72 -0.46
CA THR A 226 40.87 -6.88 -1.88
C THR A 226 39.36 -6.77 -2.06
N GLU A 227 38.89 -6.58 -3.29
CA GLU A 227 37.44 -6.51 -3.56
C GLU A 227 36.72 -7.83 -3.26
N GLU A 228 37.39 -8.97 -3.46
CA GLU A 228 36.88 -10.30 -3.08
C GLU A 228 36.74 -10.43 -1.55
N GLU A 229 37.76 -9.99 -0.79
CA GLU A 229 37.72 -10.02 0.67
C GLU A 229 36.63 -9.09 1.22
N LYS A 230 36.46 -7.90 0.63
CA LYS A 230 35.34 -6.99 0.97
C LYS A 230 33.98 -7.64 0.72
N ALA A 231 33.83 -8.40 -0.37
CA ALA A 231 32.60 -9.12 -0.68
C ALA A 231 32.33 -10.24 0.35
N LEU A 232 33.36 -11.02 0.72
CA LEU A 232 33.27 -12.06 1.74
C LEU A 232 32.92 -11.50 3.12
N VAL A 233 33.56 -10.40 3.54
CA VAL A 233 33.26 -9.73 4.80
C VAL A 233 31.81 -9.25 4.86
N LYS A 234 31.32 -8.64 3.77
CA LYS A 234 29.90 -8.22 3.68
C LYS A 234 28.97 -9.42 3.80
N LEU A 235 29.25 -10.49 3.06
CA LEU A 235 28.44 -11.71 3.08
C LEU A 235 28.39 -12.32 4.49
N ALA A 236 29.55 -12.54 5.11
CA ALA A 236 29.65 -13.10 6.46
C ALA A 236 28.94 -12.21 7.50
N TYR A 237 29.11 -10.89 7.43
CA TYR A 237 28.42 -9.95 8.31
C TYR A 237 26.90 -10.01 8.15
N MET A 238 26.39 -10.08 6.90
CA MET A 238 24.96 -10.19 6.64
C MET A 238 24.39 -11.51 7.15
N LEU A 239 25.08 -12.63 6.92
CA LEU A 239 24.67 -13.95 7.40
C LEU A 239 24.62 -14.01 8.93
N GLY A 240 25.63 -13.47 9.61
CA GLY A 240 25.65 -13.38 11.07
C GLY A 240 24.56 -12.46 11.62
N ARG A 241 24.34 -11.29 11.01
CA ARG A 241 23.26 -10.36 11.40
C ARG A 241 21.87 -10.97 11.21
N ASN A 242 21.71 -11.87 10.25
CA ASN A 242 20.48 -12.57 9.99
C ASN A 242 20.35 -13.88 10.79
N HIS A 243 21.29 -14.18 11.69
CA HIS A 243 21.32 -15.42 12.48
C HIS A 243 21.20 -16.69 11.61
N THR A 244 21.69 -16.63 10.36
CA THR A 244 21.43 -17.66 9.34
C THR A 244 21.97 -19.03 9.71
N PHE A 245 23.02 -19.08 10.52
CA PHE A 245 23.68 -20.32 10.96
C PHE A 245 23.70 -20.49 12.48
N ASP A 246 22.84 -19.76 13.20
CA ASP A 246 22.73 -19.91 14.64
C ASP A 246 22.13 -21.29 14.96
N ALA A 247 22.86 -22.09 15.74
CA ALA A 247 22.35 -23.37 16.22
C ALA A 247 21.42 -23.16 17.42
N ALA A 248 20.30 -23.89 17.46
CA ALA A 248 19.46 -23.92 18.65
C ALA A 248 20.25 -24.45 19.86
N PRO A 249 20.08 -23.89 21.07
CA PRO A 249 20.76 -24.37 22.25
C PRO A 249 20.39 -25.84 22.50
N THR A 250 21.42 -26.68 22.64
CA THR A 250 21.23 -28.10 22.97
C THR A 250 20.68 -28.22 24.39
N VAL A 251 19.45 -28.71 24.51
CA VAL A 251 18.88 -29.08 25.81
C VAL A 251 19.71 -30.25 26.34
N ARG A 252 20.66 -29.96 27.25
CA ARG A 252 21.32 -31.00 28.04
C ARG A 252 20.23 -31.65 28.89
N LYS A 253 19.74 -32.83 28.46
CA LYS A 253 18.99 -33.73 29.35
C LYS A 253 19.89 -33.98 30.55
N LYS A 254 19.55 -33.43 31.71
CA LYS A 254 20.07 -33.92 32.99
C LYS A 254 19.66 -35.37 33.07
N GLU A 255 20.59 -36.29 32.86
CA GLU A 255 20.42 -37.66 33.30
C GLU A 255 20.19 -37.60 34.81
N SER A 256 18.99 -38.00 35.22
CA SER A 256 18.69 -38.29 36.61
C SER A 256 19.55 -39.48 37.04
N ALA A 257 20.60 -39.20 37.79
CA ALA A 257 21.33 -40.22 38.52
C ALA A 257 20.35 -40.93 39.47
N LYS A 258 20.25 -42.26 39.32
CA LYS A 258 19.71 -43.17 40.33
C LYS A 258 20.74 -43.39 41.43
#